data_AF-A0A2U1JJ19-F1
#
_entry.id   AF-A0A2U1JJ19-F1
#
_cell.length_a   1.000
_cell.length_b   1.000
_cell.length_c   1.000
_cell.angle_alpha   90.00
_cell.angle_beta   90.00
_cell.angle_gamma   90.00
#
_symmetry.space_group_name_H-M   'P 1'
#
loop_
_entity.id
_entity.type
_entity.pdbx_description
1 polymer ?
#
loop_
_entity_poly.entity_id
_entity_poly.type
_entity_poly.pdbx_seq_one_letter_code
_entity_poly.pdbx_strand_id
1 'polypeptide(L)'
;MKPKYILENYDRILKEIKNPKIIFSNDLMPILENFASESFLIYQVDFIKQDNTTKYIVKKPIHNLHPKVTKLNFKGGDVAEEFEPFIPKILDELNIPEKQISLRWCSKNENVLYLLQECEIEDLSQENRFFLYCYHSLKNENQKIKKINKERVFKLKSKKQIEQYIHRKQYILENLAHRLVKEINPINSSDLYQFSNNYDKIDCLKIAYIYLEKLLRFIEKEYRNYLNVNIQIPNRSTLVKEFGITNKLKEVKSRLLGSNINDQLLKLAYEPLLKIATINIQEKLTYYEFNYCSEFITTLYKQINFADMSEETIKEFLFDLNFNSLQFFKYLTFEILQELETQENNIKKIDVLYRFLKNYNQKQSRSILKYKANLPSLKEQIISWIEEEIEYLTKKIKLEANQFTNVTNNDEKIKLLTGLSVAQLSCFFGLLMETGIIKHKNQTDVFRFISENFKTNNTEKISVDSIKVKYYNVENTTKKALREKIIELLGLTKF
;
A
#
# COMPACT_ATOMS: atom_id res chain seq x y z
N MET A 1 7.63 33.11 23.48
CA MET A 1 6.67 33.26 22.37
C MET A 1 5.94 31.95 22.13
N LYS A 2 4.63 31.87 22.40
CA LYS A 2 3.83 30.69 22.00
C LYS A 2 3.90 30.57 20.47
N PRO A 3 4.16 29.38 19.90
CA PRO A 3 4.20 29.22 18.45
C PRO A 3 2.83 29.61 17.88
N LYS A 4 2.76 30.76 17.19
CA LYS A 4 1.55 31.20 16.49
C LYS A 4 1.09 30.09 15.56
N TYR A 5 -0.20 29.78 15.64
CA TYR A 5 -0.84 28.79 14.78
C TYR A 5 -0.74 29.27 13.32
N ILE A 6 -0.19 28.44 12.44
CA ILE A 6 0.25 28.88 11.10
C ILE A 6 -0.89 29.24 10.15
N LEU A 7 -2.12 28.80 10.44
CA LEU A 7 -3.30 29.10 9.64
C LEU A 7 -4.22 30.12 10.33
N GLU A 8 -3.71 30.91 11.29
CA GLU A 8 -4.51 31.90 12.03
C GLU A 8 -5.23 32.87 11.08
N ASN A 9 -4.54 33.35 10.05
CA ASN A 9 -5.13 34.23 9.04
C ASN A 9 -6.12 33.50 8.11
N TYR A 10 -5.91 32.22 7.81
CA TYR A 10 -6.92 31.41 7.10
C TYR A 10 -8.18 31.27 7.94
N ASP A 11 -8.05 30.91 9.23
CA ASP A 11 -9.20 30.79 10.13
C ASP A 11 -9.93 32.13 10.31
N ARG A 12 -9.19 33.24 10.32
CA ARG A 12 -9.77 34.60 10.33
C ARG A 12 -10.59 34.85 9.08
N ILE A 13 -10.00 34.68 7.89
CA ILE A 13 -10.69 34.88 6.60
C ILE A 13 -11.89 33.94 6.47
N LEU A 14 -11.81 32.71 6.99
CA LEU A 14 -12.95 31.79 6.96
C LEU A 14 -14.08 32.18 7.91
N LYS A 15 -13.78 32.75 9.08
CA LYS A 15 -14.80 33.35 9.96
C LYS A 15 -15.46 34.55 9.31
N GLU A 16 -14.66 35.37 8.65
CA GLU A 16 -15.08 36.53 7.84
C GLU A 16 -16.05 36.11 6.73
N ILE A 17 -15.71 35.09 5.94
CA ILE A 17 -16.56 34.52 4.88
C ILE A 17 -17.88 33.96 5.45
N LYS A 18 -17.87 33.42 6.67
CA LYS A 18 -19.09 32.90 7.32
C LYS A 18 -20.04 33.99 7.77
N ASN A 19 -19.51 35.16 8.13
CA ASN A 19 -20.25 36.30 8.67
C ASN A 19 -19.97 37.58 7.84
N PRO A 20 -20.35 37.60 6.55
CA PRO A 20 -19.97 38.69 5.65
C PRO A 20 -20.61 40.03 6.04
N LYS A 21 -21.73 40.02 6.79
CA LYS A 21 -22.40 41.21 7.34
C LYS A 21 -21.50 42.09 8.22
N ILE A 22 -20.43 41.55 8.82
CA ILE A 22 -19.47 42.27 9.66
C ILE A 22 -18.39 42.99 8.81
N ILE A 23 -18.27 42.64 7.53
CA ILE A 23 -17.22 43.17 6.62
C ILE A 23 -17.82 44.05 5.56
N PHE A 24 -19.07 43.82 5.14
CA PHE A 24 -19.79 44.80 4.32
C PHE A 24 -20.02 46.14 5.04
N SER A 25 -19.76 46.20 6.35
CA SER A 25 -19.68 47.44 7.13
C SER A 25 -18.28 48.07 7.19
N ASN A 26 -17.24 47.35 6.78
CA ASN A 26 -15.87 47.84 6.75
C ASN A 26 -15.52 48.27 5.32
N ASP A 27 -14.83 49.41 5.20
CA ASP A 27 -14.30 49.83 3.93
C ASP A 27 -13.12 48.94 3.51
N LEU A 28 -13.32 48.11 2.48
CA LEU A 28 -12.31 47.24 1.89
C LEU A 28 -11.44 47.98 0.86
N MET A 29 -11.81 49.20 0.45
CA MET A 29 -11.11 49.95 -0.59
C MET A 29 -9.64 50.17 -0.30
N PRO A 30 -9.23 50.65 0.90
CA PRO A 30 -7.81 50.92 1.17
C PRO A 30 -6.96 49.66 1.07
N ILE A 31 -7.56 48.49 1.32
CA ILE A 31 -6.87 47.20 1.20
C ILE A 31 -6.75 46.79 -0.27
N LEU A 32 -7.79 47.00 -1.09
CA LEU A 32 -7.80 46.63 -2.50
C LEU A 32 -6.91 47.55 -3.35
N GLU A 33 -6.90 48.86 -3.06
CA GLU A 33 -6.02 49.84 -3.71
C GLU A 33 -4.53 49.51 -3.50
N ASN A 34 -4.18 48.91 -2.34
CA ASN A 34 -2.82 48.44 -2.10
C ASN A 34 -2.37 47.28 -3.02
N PHE A 35 -3.28 46.65 -3.78
CA PHE A 35 -2.95 45.51 -4.63
C PHE A 35 -2.75 45.85 -6.11
N ALA A 36 -3.19 47.01 -6.59
CA ALA A 36 -2.90 47.48 -7.94
C ALA A 36 -2.91 49.01 -8.02
N SER A 37 -1.98 49.56 -8.82
CA SER A 37 -1.91 51.00 -9.11
C SER A 37 -2.94 51.48 -10.13
N GLU A 38 -3.59 50.55 -10.82
CA GLU A 38 -4.59 50.80 -11.86
C GLU A 38 -5.79 49.88 -11.60
N SER A 39 -7.00 50.34 -11.94
CA SER A 39 -8.26 49.61 -11.75
C SER A 39 -9.03 49.57 -13.06
N PHE A 40 -9.31 48.36 -13.55
CA PHE A 40 -10.00 48.17 -14.83
C PHE A 40 -10.73 46.83 -14.92
N LEU A 41 -11.83 46.84 -15.67
CA LEU A 41 -12.59 45.68 -16.10
C LEU A 41 -12.05 45.14 -17.42
N ILE A 42 -11.90 43.83 -17.50
CA ILE A 42 -11.38 43.12 -18.67
C ILE A 42 -12.53 42.37 -19.33
N TYR A 43 -12.95 42.83 -20.50
CA TYR A 43 -13.88 42.13 -21.38
C TYR A 43 -13.08 41.27 -22.35
N GLN A 44 -13.43 39.99 -22.45
CA GLN A 44 -12.84 39.10 -23.44
C GLN A 44 -13.82 38.93 -24.60
N VAL A 45 -13.36 39.23 -25.82
CA VAL A 45 -14.09 39.06 -27.07
C VAL A 45 -13.43 37.94 -27.86
N ASP A 46 -14.19 36.87 -28.14
CA ASP A 46 -13.74 35.77 -28.98
C ASP A 46 -14.36 35.91 -30.38
N PHE A 47 -13.52 36.06 -31.41
CA PHE A 47 -13.93 36.07 -32.81
C PHE A 47 -13.98 34.64 -33.39
N ILE A 48 -15.06 34.33 -34.11
CA ILE A 48 -15.32 33.02 -34.72
C ILE A 48 -15.51 33.24 -36.23
N LYS A 49 -14.65 32.60 -37.03
CA LYS A 49 -14.73 32.62 -38.51
C LYS A 49 -15.54 31.40 -38.98
N GLN A 50 -16.63 31.61 -39.71
CA GLN A 50 -17.44 30.57 -40.37
C GLN A 50 -17.83 31.04 -41.77
N ASP A 51 -17.48 30.28 -42.81
CA ASP A 51 -17.92 30.47 -44.20
C ASP A 51 -17.90 31.94 -44.69
N ASN A 52 -16.72 32.59 -44.64
CA ASN A 52 -16.50 34.01 -44.98
C ASN A 52 -17.25 35.04 -44.11
N THR A 53 -17.88 34.63 -43.02
CA THR A 53 -18.51 35.53 -42.04
C THR A 53 -17.79 35.47 -40.69
N THR A 54 -17.54 36.64 -40.11
CA THR A 54 -16.96 36.78 -38.77
C THR A 54 -18.08 37.07 -37.78
N LYS A 55 -18.19 36.24 -36.74
CA LYS A 55 -19.04 36.49 -35.57
C LYS A 55 -18.15 36.72 -34.35
N TYR A 56 -18.69 37.36 -33.31
CA TYR A 56 -17.97 37.51 -32.05
C TYR A 56 -18.85 37.14 -30.85
N ILE A 57 -18.21 36.75 -29.76
CA ILE A 57 -18.84 36.47 -28.47
C ILE A 57 -18.12 37.29 -27.40
N VAL A 58 -18.85 38.18 -26.73
CA VAL A 58 -18.33 38.94 -25.59
C VAL A 58 -18.60 38.17 -24.29
N LYS A 59 -17.56 37.90 -23.52
CA LYS A 59 -17.66 37.28 -22.19
C LYS A 59 -17.90 38.34 -21.12
N LYS A 60 -18.51 37.93 -20.01
CA LYS A 60 -18.67 38.78 -18.83
C LYS A 60 -17.32 39.32 -18.34
N PRO A 61 -17.25 40.60 -17.95
CA PRO A 61 -16.00 41.21 -17.56
C PRO A 61 -15.49 40.64 -16.23
N ILE A 62 -14.17 40.64 -16.07
CA ILE A 62 -13.51 40.37 -14.79
C ILE A 62 -12.61 41.54 -14.42
N HIS A 63 -12.55 41.87 -13.13
CA HIS A 63 -11.65 42.91 -12.65
C HIS A 63 -10.19 42.48 -12.78
N ASN A 64 -9.25 43.42 -12.97
CA ASN A 64 -7.82 43.13 -13.12
C ASN A 64 -7.19 42.40 -11.90
N LEU A 65 -7.74 42.61 -10.70
CA LEU A 65 -7.38 41.89 -9.46
C LEU A 65 -7.92 40.45 -9.41
N HIS A 66 -8.76 40.03 -10.35
CA HIS A 66 -9.39 38.72 -10.33
C HIS A 66 -8.37 37.57 -10.58
N PRO A 67 -8.46 36.42 -9.88
CA PRO A 67 -7.51 35.30 -10.03
C PRO A 67 -7.29 34.80 -11.47
N LYS A 68 -8.32 34.85 -12.32
CA LYS A 68 -8.24 34.41 -13.73
C LYS A 68 -7.32 35.29 -14.58
N VAL A 69 -7.09 36.55 -14.19
CA VAL A 69 -6.26 37.50 -14.94
C VAL A 69 -4.82 37.03 -15.06
N THR A 70 -4.30 36.33 -14.03
CA THR A 70 -2.94 35.74 -14.07
C THR A 70 -2.70 34.71 -15.19
N LYS A 71 -3.76 34.23 -15.85
CA LYS A 71 -3.67 33.29 -16.98
C LYS A 71 -3.83 33.97 -18.35
N LEU A 72 -4.30 35.22 -18.38
CA LEU A 72 -4.45 35.99 -19.59
C LEU A 72 -3.06 36.37 -20.12
N ASN A 73 -2.87 36.27 -21.43
CA ASN A 73 -1.61 36.59 -22.07
C ASN A 73 -1.85 37.77 -23.01
N PHE A 74 -1.39 38.95 -22.61
CA PHE A 74 -1.53 40.16 -23.40
C PHE A 74 -0.36 40.28 -24.37
N LYS A 75 -0.65 40.53 -25.65
CA LYS A 75 0.32 40.98 -26.67
C LYS A 75 0.19 42.50 -26.76
N GLY A 76 1.32 43.21 -26.73
CA GLY A 76 1.36 44.59 -27.18
C GLY A 76 1.47 44.60 -28.70
N GLY A 77 0.58 45.30 -29.39
CA GLY A 77 0.59 45.39 -30.85
C GLY A 77 -0.70 45.96 -31.42
N ASP A 78 -0.58 46.45 -32.65
CA ASP A 78 -1.65 47.11 -33.41
C ASP A 78 -2.82 46.18 -33.68
N VAL A 79 -3.98 46.79 -33.93
CA VAL A 79 -5.22 46.07 -34.16
C VAL A 79 -5.09 45.22 -35.42
N ALA A 80 -5.53 43.97 -35.37
CA ALA A 80 -5.64 43.18 -36.59
C ALA A 80 -6.67 43.86 -37.50
N GLU A 81 -6.21 44.40 -38.64
CA GLU A 81 -7.02 45.17 -39.61
C GLU A 81 -8.35 44.45 -39.96
N GLU A 82 -8.35 43.12 -39.97
CA GLU A 82 -9.52 42.29 -40.26
C GLU A 82 -10.67 42.38 -39.22
N PHE A 83 -10.39 42.78 -37.98
CA PHE A 83 -11.39 42.87 -36.90
C PHE A 83 -11.73 44.30 -36.47
N GLU A 84 -10.99 45.30 -36.95
CA GLU A 84 -11.25 46.73 -36.69
C GLU A 84 -12.72 47.15 -36.90
N PRO A 85 -13.43 46.70 -37.96
CA PRO A 85 -14.81 47.14 -38.20
C PRO A 85 -15.82 46.68 -37.14
N PHE A 86 -15.47 45.69 -36.31
CA PHE A 86 -16.34 45.17 -35.26
C PHE A 86 -16.17 45.91 -33.93
N ILE A 87 -15.06 46.63 -33.73
CA ILE A 87 -14.73 47.27 -32.45
C ILE A 87 -15.77 48.33 -32.07
N PRO A 88 -16.15 49.31 -32.93
CA PRO A 88 -17.17 50.29 -32.57
C PRO A 88 -18.51 49.65 -32.21
N LYS A 89 -18.91 48.61 -32.95
CA LYS A 89 -20.17 47.87 -32.69
C LYS A 89 -20.16 47.20 -31.31
N ILE A 90 -19.04 46.60 -30.92
CA ILE A 90 -18.88 45.96 -29.62
C ILE A 90 -18.93 47.01 -28.49
N LEU A 91 -18.29 48.17 -28.70
CA LEU A 91 -18.29 49.26 -27.71
C LEU A 91 -19.69 49.84 -27.52
N ASP A 92 -20.45 50.04 -28.60
CA ASP A 92 -21.85 50.46 -28.56
C ASP A 92 -22.72 49.42 -27.84
N GLU A 93 -22.57 48.12 -28.13
CA GLU A 93 -23.31 47.04 -27.45
C GLU A 93 -23.03 46.98 -25.95
N LEU A 94 -21.82 47.34 -25.52
CA LEU A 94 -21.42 47.35 -24.12
C LEU A 94 -21.66 48.70 -23.42
N ASN A 95 -22.10 49.72 -24.15
CA ASN A 95 -22.22 51.11 -23.68
C ASN A 95 -20.92 51.66 -23.06
N ILE A 96 -19.76 51.37 -23.65
CA ILE A 96 -18.46 51.83 -23.13
C ILE A 96 -17.88 52.94 -24.02
N PRO A 97 -17.56 54.13 -23.47
CA PRO A 97 -16.97 55.20 -24.26
C PRO A 97 -15.53 54.86 -24.70
N GLU A 98 -15.21 55.11 -25.97
CA GLU A 98 -13.88 54.84 -26.57
C GLU A 98 -12.70 55.44 -25.79
N LYS A 99 -12.90 56.57 -25.11
CA LYS A 99 -11.86 57.28 -24.37
C LYS A 99 -11.41 56.59 -23.08
N GLN A 100 -12.14 55.59 -22.60
CA GLN A 100 -11.87 54.88 -21.33
C GLN A 100 -11.40 53.44 -21.54
N ILE A 101 -11.07 53.06 -22.77
CA ILE A 101 -10.69 51.69 -23.11
C ILE A 101 -9.27 51.63 -23.67
N SER A 102 -8.52 50.63 -23.20
CA SER A 102 -7.33 50.16 -23.91
C SER A 102 -7.55 48.75 -24.46
N LEU A 103 -7.08 48.54 -25.70
CA LEU A 103 -7.26 47.30 -26.45
C LEU A 103 -5.99 46.46 -26.38
N ARG A 104 -6.11 45.17 -26.09
CA ARG A 104 -4.97 44.23 -26.10
C ARG A 104 -5.35 42.90 -26.71
N TRP A 105 -4.55 42.41 -27.65
CA TRP A 105 -4.76 41.09 -28.26
C TRP A 105 -4.18 39.97 -27.40
N CYS A 106 -4.76 38.77 -27.53
CA CYS A 106 -4.23 37.58 -26.86
C CYS A 106 -2.98 37.08 -27.60
N SER A 107 -1.86 36.93 -26.89
CA SER A 107 -0.60 36.48 -27.51
C SER A 107 -0.59 35.02 -27.97
N LYS A 108 -1.58 34.23 -27.54
CA LYS A 108 -1.70 32.81 -27.91
C LYS A 108 -2.79 32.53 -28.93
N ASN A 109 -3.69 33.48 -29.17
CA ASN A 109 -4.81 33.32 -30.08
C ASN A 109 -5.16 34.67 -30.68
N GLU A 110 -4.86 34.85 -31.97
CA GLU A 110 -5.05 36.11 -32.70
C GLU A 110 -6.53 36.46 -32.89
N ASN A 111 -7.44 35.52 -32.67
CA ASN A 111 -8.89 35.75 -32.72
C ASN A 111 -9.49 36.18 -31.37
N VAL A 112 -8.67 36.54 -30.37
CA VAL A 112 -9.16 36.94 -29.04
C VAL A 112 -8.66 38.33 -28.68
N LEU A 113 -9.61 39.25 -28.46
CA LEU A 113 -9.37 40.64 -28.06
C LEU A 113 -9.76 40.83 -26.59
N TYR A 114 -8.95 41.58 -25.85
CA TYR A 114 -9.27 42.05 -24.51
C TYR A 114 -9.53 43.56 -24.54
N LEU A 115 -10.70 43.98 -24.06
CA LEU A 115 -11.02 45.39 -23.82
C LEU A 115 -10.78 45.68 -22.34
N LEU A 116 -9.95 46.66 -22.03
CA LEU A 116 -9.62 47.08 -20.67
C LEU A 116 -10.31 48.42 -20.41
N GLN A 117 -11.44 48.38 -19.71
CA GLN A 117 -12.19 49.58 -19.33
C GLN A 117 -11.75 50.05 -17.95
N GLU A 118 -11.30 51.30 -17.84
CA GLU A 118 -11.02 51.93 -16.55
C GLU A 118 -12.27 51.95 -15.67
N CYS A 119 -12.14 51.59 -14.39
CA CYS A 119 -13.25 51.63 -13.44
C CYS A 119 -12.75 51.92 -12.02
N GLU A 120 -13.60 52.46 -11.17
CA GLU A 120 -13.28 52.61 -9.76
C GLU A 120 -13.61 51.30 -9.01
N ILE A 121 -12.89 51.02 -7.92
CA ILE A 121 -13.16 49.83 -7.10
C ILE A 121 -14.55 49.94 -6.44
N GLU A 122 -15.03 51.16 -6.22
CA GLU A 122 -16.37 51.47 -5.70
C GLU A 122 -17.49 50.96 -6.59
N ASP A 123 -17.27 50.97 -7.91
CA ASP A 123 -18.24 50.53 -8.92
C ASP A 123 -18.49 49.02 -8.86
N LEU A 124 -17.59 48.27 -8.21
CA LEU A 124 -17.74 46.83 -8.02
C LEU A 124 -18.77 46.53 -6.92
N SER A 125 -19.58 45.49 -7.14
CA SER A 125 -20.49 44.98 -6.13
C SER A 125 -19.74 44.62 -4.84
N GLN A 126 -20.44 44.69 -3.70
CA GLN A 126 -19.85 44.35 -2.41
C GLN A 126 -19.31 42.92 -2.39
N GLU A 127 -20.02 41.98 -3.00
CA GLU A 127 -19.61 40.58 -3.13
C GLU A 127 -18.31 40.45 -3.93
N ASN A 128 -18.19 41.17 -5.05
CA ASN A 128 -16.98 41.15 -5.87
C ASN A 128 -15.78 41.74 -5.10
N ARG A 129 -15.95 42.89 -4.44
CA ARG A 129 -14.92 43.49 -3.57
C ARG A 129 -14.48 42.53 -2.47
N PHE A 130 -15.43 41.87 -1.81
CA PHE A 130 -15.13 40.91 -0.75
C PHE A 130 -14.40 39.67 -1.27
N PHE A 131 -14.79 39.15 -2.43
CA PHE A 131 -14.10 38.05 -3.09
C PHE A 131 -12.66 38.40 -3.47
N LEU A 132 -12.44 39.59 -4.05
CA LEU A 132 -11.10 40.09 -4.37
C LEU A 132 -10.24 40.26 -3.10
N TYR A 133 -10.82 40.79 -2.03
CA TYR A 133 -10.16 40.90 -0.73
C TYR A 133 -9.73 39.51 -0.21
N CYS A 134 -10.63 38.53 -0.26
CA CYS A 134 -10.32 37.15 0.13
C CYS A 134 -9.17 36.59 -0.72
N TYR A 135 -9.26 36.73 -2.05
CA TYR A 135 -8.24 36.25 -2.98
C TYR A 135 -6.84 36.80 -2.66
N HIS A 136 -6.69 38.12 -2.55
CA HIS A 136 -5.39 38.75 -2.33
C HIS A 136 -4.86 38.49 -0.92
N SER A 137 -5.73 38.50 0.09
CA SER A 137 -5.35 38.19 1.48
C SER A 137 -4.82 36.76 1.59
N LEU A 138 -5.53 35.78 1.01
CA LEU A 138 -5.10 34.38 0.97
C LEU A 138 -3.82 34.20 0.15
N LYS A 139 -3.66 34.94 -0.95
CA LYS A 139 -2.44 34.92 -1.79
C LYS A 139 -1.21 35.36 -1.02
N ASN A 140 -1.30 36.47 -0.31
CA ASN A 140 -0.19 37.01 0.48
C ASN A 140 0.12 36.10 1.66
N GLU A 141 -0.92 35.59 2.34
CA GLU A 141 -0.73 34.65 3.45
C GLU A 141 -0.07 33.35 2.99
N ASN A 142 -0.45 32.82 1.83
CA ASN A 142 0.18 31.64 1.25
C ASN A 142 1.69 31.82 1.06
N GLN A 143 2.12 32.98 0.56
CA GLN A 143 3.55 33.31 0.39
C GLN A 143 4.27 33.44 1.73
N LYS A 144 3.64 34.10 2.72
CA LYS A 144 4.19 34.23 4.08
C LYS A 144 4.39 32.87 4.74
N ILE A 145 3.39 32.00 4.70
CA ILE A 145 3.46 30.63 5.25
C ILE A 145 4.58 29.84 4.59
N LYS A 146 4.73 29.91 3.27
CA LYS A 146 5.83 29.26 2.53
C LYS A 146 7.19 29.73 3.03
N LYS A 147 7.39 31.04 3.18
CA LYS A 147 8.65 31.62 3.68
C LYS A 147 8.94 31.16 5.11
N ILE A 148 7.97 31.26 6.01
CA ILE A 148 8.09 30.83 7.42
C ILE A 148 8.43 29.34 7.51
N ASN A 149 7.79 28.49 6.69
CA ASN A 149 8.08 27.06 6.66
C ASN A 149 9.53 26.79 6.24
N LYS A 150 10.01 27.44 5.17
CA LYS A 150 11.42 27.31 4.73
C LYS A 150 12.40 27.71 5.84
N GLU A 151 12.21 28.88 6.43
CA GLU A 151 13.05 29.38 7.51
C GLU A 151 13.02 28.45 8.74
N ARG A 152 11.84 27.93 9.09
CA ARG A 152 11.69 27.06 10.25
C ARG A 152 12.37 25.71 10.02
N VAL A 153 12.17 25.09 8.86
CA VAL A 153 12.81 23.82 8.51
C VAL A 153 14.33 23.95 8.47
N PHE A 154 14.85 25.04 7.89
CA PHE A 154 16.30 25.32 7.86
C PHE A 154 16.91 25.42 9.26
N LYS A 155 16.15 25.90 10.26
CA LYS A 155 16.60 26.01 11.66
C LYS A 155 16.54 24.70 12.44
N LEU A 156 15.82 23.68 11.96
CA LEU A 156 15.71 22.39 12.65
C LEU A 156 16.97 21.55 12.40
N LYS A 157 17.46 20.91 13.45
CA LYS A 157 18.78 20.25 13.43
C LYS A 157 18.73 18.74 13.16
N SER A 158 17.54 18.13 13.20
CA SER A 158 17.40 16.69 12.99
C SER A 158 16.26 16.33 12.05
N LYS A 159 16.45 15.24 11.30
CA LYS A 159 15.43 14.66 10.41
C LYS A 159 14.10 14.43 11.15
N LYS A 160 14.14 13.85 12.34
CA LYS A 160 12.94 13.59 13.17
C LYS A 160 12.18 14.87 13.54
N GLN A 161 12.89 15.96 13.85
CA GLN A 161 12.25 17.24 14.14
C GLN A 161 11.58 17.83 12.89
N ILE A 162 12.23 17.72 11.73
CA ILE A 162 11.66 18.17 10.45
C ILE A 162 10.40 17.35 10.13
N GLU A 163 10.46 16.02 10.23
CA GLU A 163 9.31 15.13 10.04
C GLU A 163 8.14 15.53 10.96
N GLN A 164 8.37 15.64 12.27
CA GLN A 164 7.32 16.05 13.22
C GLN A 164 6.70 17.41 12.86
N TYR A 165 7.53 18.36 12.43
CA TYR A 165 7.06 19.66 12.00
C TYR A 165 6.18 19.56 10.73
N ILE A 166 6.67 18.87 9.70
CA ILE A 166 5.97 18.70 8.42
C ILE A 166 4.69 17.88 8.59
N HIS A 167 4.72 16.79 9.35
CA HIS A 167 3.54 15.97 9.65
C HIS A 167 2.43 16.80 10.30
N ARG A 168 2.79 17.67 11.25
CA ARG A 168 1.82 18.58 11.88
C ARG A 168 1.23 19.56 10.86
N LYS A 169 2.02 20.03 9.89
CA LYS A 169 1.51 20.90 8.81
C LYS A 169 0.58 20.14 7.89
N GLN A 170 0.95 18.94 7.44
CA GLN A 170 0.09 18.12 6.59
C GLN A 170 -1.26 17.89 7.25
N TYR A 171 -1.27 17.42 8.51
CA TYR A 171 -2.50 17.17 9.26
C TYR A 171 -3.42 18.40 9.36
N ILE A 172 -2.88 19.57 9.68
CA ILE A 172 -3.68 20.80 9.83
C ILE A 172 -4.25 21.23 8.47
N LEU A 173 -3.41 21.23 7.42
CA LEU A 173 -3.82 21.63 6.07
C LEU A 173 -4.89 20.67 5.50
N GLU A 174 -4.71 19.37 5.69
CA GLU A 174 -5.66 18.34 5.26
C GLU A 174 -7.00 18.49 5.98
N ASN A 175 -7.01 18.63 7.31
CA ASN A 175 -8.25 18.80 8.05
C ASN A 175 -9.01 20.04 7.61
N LEU A 176 -8.31 21.14 7.33
CA LEU A 176 -8.94 22.34 6.81
C LEU A 176 -9.49 22.12 5.40
N ALA A 177 -8.77 21.40 4.54
CA ALA A 177 -9.22 21.08 3.19
C ALA A 177 -10.50 20.23 3.21
N HIS A 178 -10.55 19.18 4.04
CA HIS A 178 -11.74 18.35 4.21
C HIS A 178 -12.93 19.16 4.72
N ARG A 179 -12.71 20.05 5.69
CA ARG A 179 -13.76 20.97 6.17
C ARG A 179 -14.28 21.88 5.06
N LEU A 180 -13.38 22.46 4.27
CA LEU A 180 -13.75 23.32 3.14
C LEU A 180 -14.53 22.56 2.07
N VAL A 181 -14.09 21.37 1.67
CA VAL A 181 -14.81 20.54 0.69
C VAL A 181 -16.22 20.21 1.18
N LYS A 182 -16.37 19.85 2.46
CA LYS A 182 -17.67 19.58 3.07
C LYS A 182 -18.59 20.81 3.08
N GLU A 183 -18.04 21.99 3.32
CA GLU A 183 -18.81 23.25 3.33
C GLU A 183 -19.14 23.75 1.92
N ILE A 184 -18.24 23.57 0.95
CA ILE A 184 -18.48 23.92 -0.47
C ILE A 184 -19.49 22.96 -1.10
N ASN A 185 -19.47 21.68 -0.70
CA ASN A 185 -20.32 20.60 -1.21
C ASN A 185 -20.32 20.52 -2.76
N PRO A 186 -19.15 20.33 -3.39
CA PRO A 186 -19.04 20.39 -4.84
C PRO A 186 -19.70 19.18 -5.51
N ILE A 187 -20.35 19.39 -6.66
CA ILE A 187 -20.97 18.30 -7.45
C ILE A 187 -19.88 17.35 -8.00
N ASN A 188 -18.74 17.91 -8.38
CA ASN A 188 -17.59 17.17 -8.86
C ASN A 188 -16.28 17.93 -8.58
N SER A 189 -15.14 17.28 -8.81
CA SER A 189 -13.83 17.91 -8.55
C SER A 189 -13.54 19.20 -9.33
N SER A 190 -14.16 19.41 -10.50
CA SER A 190 -13.95 20.62 -11.30
C SER A 190 -14.69 21.85 -10.77
N ASP A 191 -15.80 21.63 -10.05
CA ASP A 191 -16.61 22.69 -9.44
C ASP A 191 -15.82 23.49 -8.38
N LEU A 192 -14.87 22.85 -7.69
CA LEU A 192 -13.94 23.49 -6.75
C LEU A 192 -13.09 24.61 -7.38
N TYR A 193 -13.00 24.67 -8.71
CA TYR A 193 -12.20 25.63 -9.46
C TYR A 193 -13.03 26.59 -10.32
N GLN A 194 -14.36 26.47 -10.29
CA GLN A 194 -15.27 27.30 -11.05
C GLN A 194 -15.95 28.28 -10.10
N PHE A 195 -15.87 29.57 -10.46
CA PHE A 195 -16.53 30.64 -9.71
C PHE A 195 -17.83 31.02 -10.39
N SER A 196 -18.86 31.33 -9.60
CA SER A 196 -20.09 31.93 -10.10
C SER A 196 -19.84 33.35 -10.61
N ASN A 197 -20.84 33.92 -11.27
CA ASN A 197 -20.78 35.32 -11.71
C ASN A 197 -21.04 36.33 -10.58
N ASN A 198 -21.57 35.85 -9.45
CA ASN A 198 -22.00 36.69 -8.34
C ASN A 198 -20.93 36.77 -7.23
N TYR A 199 -19.86 35.98 -7.33
CA TYR A 199 -18.77 35.91 -6.35
C TYR A 199 -19.27 35.72 -4.92
N ASP A 200 -20.17 34.76 -4.76
CA ASP A 200 -20.85 34.54 -3.51
C ASP A 200 -19.93 33.97 -2.42
N LYS A 201 -20.53 33.66 -1.27
CA LYS A 201 -19.84 33.03 -0.15
C LYS A 201 -19.14 31.72 -0.55
N ILE A 202 -19.75 30.92 -1.42
CA ILE A 202 -19.19 29.64 -1.86
C ILE A 202 -17.95 29.89 -2.72
N ASP A 203 -17.97 30.91 -3.58
CA ASP A 203 -16.80 31.31 -4.36
C ASP A 203 -15.63 31.76 -3.48
N CYS A 204 -15.92 32.46 -2.38
CA CYS A 204 -14.92 32.81 -1.37
C CYS A 204 -14.33 31.57 -0.66
N LEU A 205 -15.15 30.55 -0.36
CA LEU A 205 -14.66 29.28 0.17
C LEU A 205 -13.83 28.50 -0.85
N LYS A 206 -14.23 28.52 -2.13
CA LYS A 206 -13.48 27.91 -3.24
C LYS A 206 -12.10 28.55 -3.39
N ILE A 207 -11.97 29.87 -3.29
CA ILE A 207 -10.65 30.52 -3.36
C ILE A 207 -9.77 30.17 -2.15
N ALA A 208 -10.35 30.06 -0.95
CA ALA A 208 -9.66 29.56 0.24
C ALA A 208 -9.13 28.14 0.02
N TYR A 209 -9.96 27.26 -0.52
CA TYR A 209 -9.57 25.89 -0.88
C TYR A 209 -8.42 25.86 -1.89
N ILE A 210 -8.50 26.64 -2.98
CA ILE A 210 -7.45 26.70 -4.01
C ILE A 210 -6.10 27.13 -3.43
N TYR A 211 -6.10 28.12 -2.52
CA TYR A 211 -4.85 28.55 -1.89
C TYR A 211 -4.35 27.58 -0.83
N LEU A 212 -5.24 26.91 -0.11
CA LEU A 212 -4.86 25.84 0.79
C LEU A 212 -4.21 24.67 0.03
N GLU A 213 -4.78 24.31 -1.12
CA GLU A 213 -4.22 23.31 -2.03
C GLU A 213 -2.81 23.73 -2.51
N LYS A 214 -2.59 25.00 -2.86
CA LYS A 214 -1.25 25.51 -3.19
C LYS A 214 -0.23 25.39 -2.05
N LEU A 215 -0.67 25.38 -0.78
CA LEU A 215 0.22 25.09 0.36
C LEU A 215 0.51 23.60 0.47
N LEU A 216 -0.50 22.75 0.32
CA LEU A 216 -0.35 21.29 0.32
C LEU A 216 0.67 20.85 -0.74
N ARG A 217 0.49 21.30 -2.00
CA ARG A 217 1.44 21.00 -3.09
C ARG A 217 2.85 21.49 -2.83
N PHE A 218 2.97 22.63 -2.16
CA PHE A 218 4.28 23.15 -1.76
C PHE A 218 4.95 22.23 -0.74
N ILE A 219 4.20 21.75 0.27
CA ILE A 219 4.72 20.81 1.25
C ILE A 219 5.13 19.50 0.58
N GLU A 220 4.29 18.97 -0.31
CA GLU A 220 4.53 17.72 -1.04
C GLU A 220 5.79 17.78 -1.90
N LYS A 221 5.99 18.90 -2.62
CA LYS A 221 7.14 19.07 -3.52
C LYS A 221 8.44 19.31 -2.76
N GLU A 222 8.45 20.22 -1.79
CA GLU A 222 9.69 20.66 -1.14
C GLU A 222 10.14 19.70 -0.04
N TYR A 223 9.21 18.98 0.58
CA TYR A 223 9.49 18.15 1.77
C TYR A 223 9.14 16.67 1.56
N ARG A 224 9.19 16.18 0.31
CA ARG A 224 8.85 14.79 -0.08
C ARG A 224 9.43 13.71 0.85
N ASN A 225 10.69 13.88 1.28
CA ASN A 225 11.41 12.92 2.12
C ASN A 225 11.03 12.96 3.61
N TYR A 226 10.18 13.92 4.01
CA TYR A 226 9.75 14.16 5.38
C TYR A 226 8.21 14.11 5.53
N LEU A 227 7.51 13.64 4.50
CA LEU A 227 6.06 13.51 4.53
C LEU A 227 5.64 12.29 5.34
N ASN A 228 4.54 12.42 6.07
CA ASN A 228 3.85 11.25 6.61
C ASN A 228 3.12 10.59 5.44
N VAL A 229 3.59 9.42 5.01
CA VAL A 229 2.99 8.72 3.88
C VAL A 229 1.67 8.01 4.22
N ASN A 230 1.34 7.88 5.50
CA ASN A 230 0.17 7.12 5.95
C ASN A 230 -1.10 7.97 6.06
N ILE A 231 -1.01 9.29 5.82
CA ILE A 231 -2.18 10.17 5.78
C ILE A 231 -2.80 10.19 4.39
N GLN A 232 -4.06 10.62 4.32
CA GLN A 232 -4.84 10.67 3.09
C GLN A 232 -4.37 11.82 2.21
N ILE A 233 -4.33 11.59 0.90
CA ILE A 233 -3.98 12.64 -0.05
C ILE A 233 -5.14 13.63 -0.19
N PRO A 234 -4.91 14.92 0.10
CA PRO A 234 -5.84 15.99 -0.26
C PRO A 234 -5.70 16.30 -1.76
N ASN A 235 -6.81 16.18 -2.48
CA ASN A 235 -6.92 16.47 -3.91
C ASN A 235 -6.09 15.61 -4.87
N ARG A 236 -6.62 14.42 -5.10
CA ARG A 236 -5.99 13.35 -5.88
C ARG A 236 -5.88 13.60 -7.37
N SER A 237 -6.82 14.35 -7.94
CA SER A 237 -6.93 14.55 -9.38
C SER A 237 -5.75 15.31 -9.97
N THR A 238 -5.17 16.25 -9.21
CA THR A 238 -4.06 17.06 -9.71
C THR A 238 -2.72 16.34 -9.58
N LEU A 239 -2.50 15.58 -8.50
CA LEU A 239 -1.29 14.78 -8.34
C LEU A 239 -1.13 13.77 -9.48
N VAL A 240 -2.21 13.08 -9.88
CA VAL A 240 -2.18 12.14 -11.03
C VAL A 240 -1.74 12.83 -12.33
N LYS A 241 -2.10 14.11 -12.53
CA LYS A 241 -1.65 14.92 -13.68
C LYS A 241 -0.20 15.34 -13.55
N GLU A 242 0.21 15.85 -12.38
CA GLU A 242 1.57 16.32 -12.11
C GLU A 242 2.62 15.21 -12.25
N PHE A 243 2.30 13.98 -11.81
CA PHE A 243 3.18 12.82 -11.97
C PHE A 243 3.12 12.18 -13.37
N GLY A 244 2.36 12.75 -14.31
CA GLY A 244 2.21 12.21 -15.66
C GLY A 244 1.62 10.78 -15.67
N ILE A 245 0.85 10.41 -14.65
CA ILE A 245 0.31 9.07 -14.48
C ILE A 245 -0.92 8.86 -15.38
N THR A 246 -1.66 9.92 -15.70
CA THR A 246 -2.92 9.82 -16.47
C THR A 246 -2.76 9.05 -17.79
N ASN A 247 -1.78 9.42 -18.61
CA ASN A 247 -1.56 8.79 -19.92
C ASN A 247 -1.02 7.37 -19.76
N LYS A 248 -0.04 7.18 -18.87
CA LYS A 248 0.51 5.85 -18.55
C LYS A 248 -0.56 4.89 -18.07
N LEU A 249 -1.46 5.36 -17.21
CA LEU A 249 -2.59 4.58 -16.69
C LEU A 249 -3.52 4.15 -17.81
N LYS A 250 -3.91 5.06 -18.70
CA LYS A 250 -4.76 4.73 -19.86
C LYS A 250 -4.11 3.66 -20.74
N GLU A 251 -2.83 3.82 -21.03
CA GLU A 251 -2.06 2.92 -21.88
C GLU A 251 -1.90 1.53 -21.23
N VAL A 252 -1.47 1.47 -19.97
CA VAL A 252 -1.37 0.20 -19.21
C VAL A 252 -2.71 -0.52 -19.12
N LYS A 253 -3.80 0.23 -18.87
CA LYS A 253 -5.16 -0.34 -18.84
C LYS A 253 -5.56 -0.96 -20.17
N SER A 254 -5.42 -0.22 -21.26
CA SER A 254 -5.77 -0.70 -22.60
C SER A 254 -4.98 -1.95 -22.95
N ARG A 255 -3.69 -1.98 -22.58
CA ARG A 255 -2.81 -3.06 -22.94
C ARG A 255 -3.02 -4.33 -22.12
N LEU A 256 -3.28 -4.22 -20.81
CA LEU A 256 -3.68 -5.37 -19.99
C LEU A 256 -5.00 -5.97 -20.46
N LEU A 257 -5.99 -5.14 -20.83
CA LEU A 257 -7.26 -5.63 -21.37
C LEU A 257 -7.12 -6.32 -22.73
N GLY A 258 -6.11 -5.95 -23.52
CA GLY A 258 -5.80 -6.61 -24.79
C GLY A 258 -4.88 -7.82 -24.66
N SER A 259 -4.42 -8.16 -23.44
CA SER A 259 -3.56 -9.32 -23.21
C SER A 259 -4.38 -10.61 -23.07
N ASN A 260 -3.87 -11.71 -23.62
CA ASN A 260 -4.53 -13.01 -23.58
C ASN A 260 -4.12 -13.80 -22.33
N ILE A 261 -4.42 -13.23 -21.15
CA ILE A 261 -4.10 -13.83 -19.84
C ILE A 261 -5.37 -14.27 -19.12
N ASN A 262 -5.24 -15.19 -18.17
CA ASN A 262 -6.31 -15.62 -17.30
C ASN A 262 -7.05 -14.45 -16.62
N ASP A 263 -8.39 -14.50 -16.63
CA ASP A 263 -9.26 -13.48 -16.06
C ASP A 263 -8.98 -13.16 -14.59
N GLN A 264 -8.61 -14.17 -13.79
CA GLN A 264 -8.28 -13.98 -12.38
C GLN A 264 -6.96 -13.21 -12.22
N LEU A 265 -5.94 -13.53 -13.01
CA LEU A 265 -4.68 -12.80 -13.02
C LEU A 265 -4.86 -11.36 -13.53
N LEU A 266 -5.68 -11.18 -14.57
CA LEU A 266 -6.06 -9.87 -15.08
C LEU A 266 -6.72 -9.01 -13.98
N LYS A 267 -7.71 -9.55 -13.27
CA LYS A 267 -8.38 -8.85 -12.16
C LYS A 267 -7.40 -8.40 -11.09
N LEU A 268 -6.43 -9.25 -10.73
CA LEU A 268 -5.40 -8.92 -9.73
C LEU A 268 -4.48 -7.81 -10.22
N ALA A 269 -3.96 -7.90 -11.45
CA ALA A 269 -3.09 -6.88 -12.04
C ALA A 269 -3.82 -5.53 -12.24
N TYR A 270 -5.14 -5.55 -12.40
CA TYR A 270 -5.95 -4.35 -12.58
C TYR A 270 -6.27 -3.62 -11.25
N GLU A 271 -6.16 -4.28 -10.10
CA GLU A 271 -6.54 -3.73 -8.79
C GLU A 271 -5.83 -2.40 -8.46
N PRO A 272 -4.49 -2.28 -8.58
CA PRO A 272 -3.79 -1.00 -8.33
C PRO A 272 -4.19 0.11 -9.33
N LEU A 273 -4.56 -0.26 -10.56
CA LEU A 273 -5.00 0.67 -11.59
C LEU A 273 -6.37 1.25 -11.27
N LEU A 274 -7.27 0.42 -10.72
CA LEU A 274 -8.59 0.86 -10.29
C LEU A 274 -8.48 1.85 -9.13
N LYS A 275 -7.62 1.60 -8.14
CA LYS A 275 -7.41 2.52 -7.01
C LYS A 275 -7.07 3.95 -7.45
N ILE A 276 -6.24 4.11 -8.49
CA ILE A 276 -5.91 5.42 -9.05
C ILE A 276 -7.02 5.95 -9.97
N ALA A 277 -7.72 5.09 -10.70
CA ALA A 277 -8.78 5.52 -11.61
C ALA A 277 -10.06 6.00 -10.89
N THR A 278 -10.41 5.40 -9.76
CA THR A 278 -11.61 5.73 -8.96
C THR A 278 -11.33 6.76 -7.86
N ILE A 279 -10.14 7.36 -7.89
CA ILE A 279 -9.60 8.19 -6.82
C ILE A 279 -10.47 9.41 -6.49
N ASN A 280 -11.21 9.91 -7.48
CA ASN A 280 -12.14 11.05 -7.36
C ASN A 280 -13.49 10.67 -6.73
N ILE A 281 -13.77 9.38 -6.51
CA ILE A 281 -15.05 8.88 -6.00
C ILE A 281 -14.91 8.40 -4.54
N GLN A 282 -13.77 7.84 -4.16
CA GLN A 282 -13.65 7.06 -2.91
C GLN A 282 -12.90 7.75 -1.75
N GLU A 283 -12.38 8.97 -1.92
CA GLU A 283 -11.77 9.85 -0.88
C GLU A 283 -10.80 9.22 0.16
N LYS A 284 -10.32 7.96 0.03
CA LYS A 284 -9.51 7.28 1.08
C LYS A 284 -8.07 6.81 0.75
N LEU A 285 -7.48 7.14 -0.40
CA LEU A 285 -6.11 6.80 -0.75
C LEU A 285 -5.08 7.61 0.06
N THR A 286 -4.13 6.91 0.65
CA THR A 286 -2.97 7.49 1.34
C THR A 286 -1.82 7.80 0.38
N TYR A 287 -0.86 8.63 0.81
CA TYR A 287 0.37 8.86 0.04
C TYR A 287 1.15 7.58 -0.23
N TYR A 288 1.17 6.67 0.75
CA TYR A 288 1.80 5.35 0.61
C TYR A 288 1.17 4.57 -0.53
N GLU A 289 -0.16 4.43 -0.52
CA GLU A 289 -0.87 3.68 -1.55
C GLU A 289 -0.75 4.34 -2.93
N PHE A 290 -0.79 5.67 -3.00
CA PHE A 290 -0.57 6.40 -4.24
C PHE A 290 0.83 6.20 -4.80
N ASN A 291 1.86 6.27 -3.94
CA ASN A 291 3.24 6.04 -4.34
C ASN A 291 3.41 4.62 -4.88
N TYR A 292 2.88 3.62 -4.17
CA TYR A 292 2.89 2.23 -4.65
C TYR A 292 2.19 2.10 -6.00
N CYS A 293 0.96 2.58 -6.13
CA CYS A 293 0.20 2.44 -7.38
C CYS A 293 0.84 3.24 -8.53
N SER A 294 1.47 4.39 -8.25
CA SER A 294 2.18 5.19 -9.25
C SER A 294 3.47 4.51 -9.72
N GLU A 295 4.21 3.88 -8.81
CA GLU A 295 5.35 3.02 -9.13
C GLU A 295 4.89 1.82 -9.96
N PHE A 296 3.83 1.14 -9.53
CA PHE A 296 3.22 0.02 -10.23
C PHE A 296 2.86 0.39 -11.68
N ILE A 297 2.11 1.48 -11.89
CA ILE A 297 1.73 1.97 -13.22
C ILE A 297 2.97 2.34 -14.04
N THR A 298 3.94 3.04 -13.44
CA THR A 298 5.13 3.51 -14.16
C THR A 298 6.05 2.36 -14.56
N THR A 299 6.21 1.36 -13.69
CA THR A 299 7.02 0.17 -13.95
C THR A 299 6.38 -0.68 -15.02
N LEU A 300 5.08 -0.96 -14.90
CA LEU A 300 4.30 -1.62 -15.95
C LEU A 300 4.46 -0.89 -17.28
N TYR A 301 4.20 0.43 -17.31
CA TYR A 301 4.33 1.23 -18.52
C TYR A 301 5.70 1.10 -19.23
N LYS A 302 6.79 1.00 -18.46
CA LYS A 302 8.16 0.88 -18.99
C LYS A 302 8.52 -0.53 -19.48
N GLN A 303 8.05 -1.56 -18.78
CA GLN A 303 8.45 -2.95 -19.04
C GLN A 303 7.58 -3.62 -20.10
N ILE A 304 6.43 -3.04 -20.36
CA ILE A 304 5.48 -3.51 -21.32
C ILE A 304 5.96 -3.18 -22.74
N ASN A 305 6.48 -4.21 -23.42
CA ASN A 305 6.46 -4.34 -24.88
C ASN A 305 5.58 -5.56 -25.19
N PHE A 306 4.33 -5.34 -25.58
CA PHE A 306 3.21 -6.32 -25.49
C PHE A 306 3.03 -7.27 -26.68
N ALA A 307 4.07 -7.59 -27.46
CA ALA A 307 3.93 -8.66 -28.44
C ALA A 307 3.86 -10.05 -27.76
N ASP A 308 4.53 -10.23 -26.61
CA ASP A 308 4.82 -11.57 -26.03
C ASP A 308 4.58 -11.67 -24.51
N MET A 309 3.65 -10.90 -23.94
CA MET A 309 3.42 -10.92 -22.50
C MET A 309 2.69 -12.20 -22.06
N SER A 310 3.45 -13.13 -21.50
CA SER A 310 2.92 -14.36 -20.91
C SER A 310 2.38 -14.12 -19.49
N GLU A 311 1.53 -15.04 -19.01
CA GLU A 311 1.06 -15.04 -17.62
C GLU A 311 2.21 -15.10 -16.62
N GLU A 312 3.26 -15.87 -16.91
CA GLU A 312 4.45 -15.98 -16.07
C GLU A 312 5.15 -14.63 -15.94
N THR A 313 5.28 -13.89 -17.03
CA THR A 313 5.87 -12.54 -17.02
C THR A 313 5.08 -11.59 -16.12
N ILE A 314 3.74 -11.66 -16.14
CA ILE A 314 2.91 -10.83 -15.25
C ILE A 314 3.09 -11.27 -13.80
N LYS A 315 3.12 -12.58 -13.51
CA LYS A 315 3.37 -13.08 -12.15
C LYS A 315 4.72 -12.60 -11.61
N GLU A 316 5.76 -12.65 -12.43
CA GLU A 316 7.08 -12.12 -12.10
C GLU A 316 7.04 -10.62 -11.82
N PHE A 317 6.34 -9.83 -12.63
CA PHE A 317 6.20 -8.39 -12.37
C PHE A 317 5.46 -8.08 -11.08
N LEU A 318 4.35 -8.77 -10.82
CA LEU A 318 3.59 -8.61 -9.57
C LEU A 318 4.45 -9.01 -8.36
N PHE A 319 5.30 -10.03 -8.50
CA PHE A 319 6.25 -10.43 -7.47
C PHE A 319 7.35 -9.39 -7.25
N ASP A 320 7.96 -8.89 -8.33
CA ASP A 320 9.02 -7.86 -8.29
C ASP A 320 8.53 -6.56 -7.65
N LEU A 321 7.29 -6.19 -7.93
CA LEU A 321 6.59 -5.05 -7.34
C LEU A 321 6.04 -5.33 -5.94
N ASN A 322 6.33 -6.50 -5.37
CA ASN A 322 5.92 -6.90 -4.03
C ASN A 322 4.40 -6.70 -3.81
N PHE A 323 3.61 -7.17 -4.79
CA PHE A 323 2.15 -7.15 -4.76
C PHE A 323 1.63 -8.19 -3.76
N ASN A 324 1.87 -7.92 -2.48
CA ASN A 324 1.63 -8.80 -1.35
C ASN A 324 0.15 -8.85 -0.92
N SER A 325 -0.76 -8.83 -1.89
CA SER A 325 -2.19 -9.02 -1.64
C SER A 325 -2.45 -10.50 -1.30
N LEU A 326 -3.36 -10.74 -0.36
CA LEU A 326 -3.74 -12.11 0.02
C LEU A 326 -4.36 -12.89 -1.14
N GLN A 327 -5.00 -12.20 -2.09
CA GLN A 327 -5.61 -12.84 -3.26
C GLN A 327 -4.54 -13.30 -4.26
N PHE A 328 -3.49 -12.51 -4.48
CA PHE A 328 -2.39 -12.92 -5.34
C PHE A 328 -1.52 -14.00 -4.68
N PHE A 329 -1.29 -13.89 -3.38
CA PHE A 329 -0.68 -14.98 -2.61
C PHE A 329 -1.44 -16.31 -2.82
N LYS A 330 -2.77 -16.31 -2.63
CA LYS A 330 -3.62 -17.48 -2.87
C LYS A 330 -3.53 -18.01 -4.29
N TYR A 331 -3.49 -17.10 -5.28
CA TYR A 331 -3.35 -17.46 -6.69
C TYR A 331 -2.07 -18.25 -6.92
N LEU A 332 -0.93 -17.77 -6.41
CA LEU A 332 0.37 -18.45 -6.56
C LEU A 332 0.43 -19.78 -5.80
N THR A 333 -0.08 -19.84 -4.56
CA THR A 333 -0.07 -21.08 -3.79
C THR A 333 -1.01 -22.14 -4.38
N PHE A 334 -2.09 -21.73 -5.04
CA PHE A 334 -2.99 -22.66 -5.72
C PHE A 334 -2.31 -23.39 -6.87
N GLU A 335 -1.48 -22.69 -7.68
CA GLU A 335 -0.68 -23.33 -8.73
C GLU A 335 0.29 -24.37 -8.14
N ILE A 336 0.94 -24.04 -7.02
CA ILE A 336 1.82 -24.99 -6.32
C ILE A 336 1.03 -26.21 -5.86
N LEU A 337 -0.13 -26.00 -5.23
CA LEU A 337 -0.99 -27.10 -4.76
C LEU A 337 -1.42 -28.03 -5.90
N GLN A 338 -1.80 -27.48 -7.06
CA GLN A 338 -2.12 -28.31 -8.23
C GLN A 338 -0.93 -29.15 -8.70
N GLU A 339 0.29 -28.59 -8.69
CA GLU A 339 1.48 -29.39 -9.00
C GLU A 339 1.72 -30.49 -7.96
N LEU A 340 1.48 -30.22 -6.67
CA LEU A 340 1.58 -31.23 -5.62
C LEU A 340 0.54 -32.35 -5.75
N GLU A 341 -0.65 -32.07 -6.27
CA GLU A 341 -1.70 -33.08 -6.51
C GLU A 341 -1.27 -34.10 -7.57
N THR A 342 -0.42 -33.72 -8.51
CA THR A 342 0.12 -34.63 -9.54
C THR A 342 1.18 -35.60 -9.01
N GLN A 343 1.68 -35.39 -7.79
CA GLN A 343 2.76 -36.20 -7.21
C GLN A 343 2.21 -37.43 -6.47
N GLU A 344 2.81 -38.58 -6.75
CA GLU A 344 2.36 -39.89 -6.25
C GLU A 344 2.44 -40.05 -4.73
N ASN A 345 3.40 -39.41 -4.06
CA ASN A 345 3.63 -39.60 -2.63
C ASN A 345 4.17 -38.34 -1.94
N ASN A 346 4.10 -38.33 -0.61
CA ASN A 346 4.51 -37.19 0.22
C ASN A 346 6.00 -36.84 0.07
N ILE A 347 6.88 -37.80 -0.23
CA ILE A 347 8.32 -37.55 -0.42
C ILE A 347 8.55 -36.74 -1.71
N LYS A 348 7.92 -37.14 -2.83
CA LYS A 348 7.96 -36.39 -4.10
C LYS A 348 7.36 -34.99 -3.95
N LYS A 349 6.26 -34.84 -3.19
CA LYS A 349 5.68 -33.53 -2.86
C LYS A 349 6.67 -32.62 -2.12
N ILE A 350 7.37 -33.17 -1.12
CA ILE A 350 8.39 -32.43 -0.38
C ILE A 350 9.55 -32.00 -1.29
N ASP A 351 10.00 -32.86 -2.21
CA ASP A 351 11.04 -32.50 -3.19
C ASP A 351 10.62 -31.33 -4.10
N VAL A 352 9.39 -31.39 -4.63
CA VAL A 352 8.79 -30.28 -5.40
C VAL A 352 8.71 -28.99 -4.57
N LEU A 353 8.28 -29.08 -3.31
CA LEU A 353 8.24 -27.93 -2.40
C LEU A 353 9.65 -27.35 -2.15
N TYR A 354 10.69 -28.17 -1.96
CA TYR A 354 12.06 -27.68 -1.83
C TYR A 354 12.57 -26.98 -3.09
N ARG A 355 12.18 -27.46 -4.27
CA ARG A 355 12.47 -26.78 -5.54
C ARG A 355 11.82 -25.40 -5.60
N PHE A 356 10.55 -25.28 -5.23
CA PHE A 356 9.87 -23.98 -5.12
C PHE A 356 10.53 -23.08 -4.06
N LEU A 357 10.82 -23.61 -2.87
CA LEU A 357 11.47 -22.89 -1.78
C LEU A 357 12.81 -22.31 -2.22
N LYS A 358 13.63 -23.11 -2.91
CA LYS A 358 14.89 -22.67 -3.51
C LYS A 358 14.66 -21.53 -4.50
N ASN A 359 13.72 -21.68 -5.43
CA ASN A 359 13.42 -20.68 -6.45
C ASN A 359 13.01 -19.33 -5.81
N TYR A 360 12.07 -19.35 -4.86
CA TYR A 360 11.63 -18.12 -4.18
C TYR A 360 12.70 -17.50 -3.29
N ASN A 361 13.52 -18.31 -2.62
CA ASN A 361 14.67 -17.81 -1.85
C ASN A 361 15.68 -17.07 -2.75
N GLN A 362 15.93 -17.60 -3.94
CA GLN A 362 16.88 -17.03 -4.91
C GLN A 362 16.32 -15.80 -5.65
N LYS A 363 15.00 -15.67 -5.78
CA LYS A 363 14.38 -14.48 -6.39
C LYS A 363 14.66 -13.22 -5.56
N GLN A 364 15.12 -12.16 -6.21
CA GLN A 364 15.29 -10.84 -5.60
C GLN A 364 14.03 -10.01 -5.83
N SER A 365 13.44 -9.46 -4.77
CA SER A 365 12.36 -8.47 -4.92
C SER A 365 12.99 -7.12 -5.24
N ARG A 366 12.53 -6.46 -6.31
CA ARG A 366 13.08 -5.18 -6.76
C ARG A 366 12.44 -3.98 -6.07
N SER A 367 11.22 -4.12 -5.55
CA SER A 367 10.51 -3.03 -4.87
C SER A 367 10.63 -3.10 -3.34
N ILE A 368 11.02 -1.97 -2.76
CA ILE A 368 11.05 -1.77 -1.31
C ILE A 368 9.62 -1.56 -0.76
N LEU A 369 8.69 -1.08 -1.60
CA LEU A 369 7.31 -0.81 -1.21
C LEU A 369 6.46 -2.08 -1.32
N LYS A 370 5.66 -2.33 -0.28
CA LYS A 370 4.65 -3.40 -0.25
C LYS A 370 3.30 -2.86 -0.69
N TYR A 371 2.50 -3.60 -1.46
CA TYR A 371 1.14 -3.15 -1.78
C TYR A 371 0.27 -2.93 -0.52
N LYS A 372 0.37 -3.85 0.43
CA LYS A 372 -0.25 -3.81 1.76
C LYS A 372 0.86 -3.60 2.79
N ALA A 373 0.99 -2.38 3.29
CA ALA A 373 2.05 -1.99 4.23
C ALA A 373 2.10 -2.87 5.50
N ASN A 374 0.92 -3.27 5.99
CA ASN A 374 0.76 -4.01 7.25
C ASN A 374 0.92 -5.54 7.11
N LEU A 375 1.06 -6.06 5.89
CA LEU A 375 1.31 -7.49 5.66
C LEU A 375 2.81 -7.74 5.45
N PRO A 376 3.31 -8.96 5.69
CA PRO A 376 4.65 -9.37 5.26
C PRO A 376 4.80 -9.21 3.74
N SER A 377 6.02 -9.12 3.24
CA SER A 377 6.28 -9.12 1.79
C SER A 377 5.74 -10.39 1.14
N LEU A 378 5.47 -10.35 -0.17
CA LEU A 378 4.97 -11.53 -0.88
C LEU A 378 5.97 -12.69 -0.78
N LYS A 379 7.28 -12.38 -0.86
CA LYS A 379 8.36 -13.36 -0.71
C LYS A 379 8.30 -14.06 0.65
N GLU A 380 8.18 -13.30 1.73
CA GLU A 380 8.04 -13.86 3.09
C GLU A 380 6.78 -14.72 3.23
N GLN A 381 5.64 -14.26 2.69
CA GLN A 381 4.39 -15.02 2.73
C GLN A 381 4.53 -16.39 2.04
N ILE A 382 5.10 -16.43 0.83
CA ILE A 382 5.26 -17.66 0.07
C ILE A 382 6.28 -18.60 0.71
N ILE A 383 7.43 -18.09 1.15
CA ILE A 383 8.47 -18.90 1.80
C ILE A 383 7.91 -19.55 3.07
N SER A 384 7.29 -18.75 3.95
CA SER A 384 6.69 -19.25 5.19
C SER A 384 5.62 -20.31 4.92
N TRP A 385 4.78 -20.10 3.90
CA TRP A 385 3.78 -21.09 3.52
C TRP A 385 4.40 -22.41 3.02
N ILE A 386 5.44 -22.34 2.18
CA ILE A 386 6.14 -23.54 1.68
C ILE A 386 6.81 -24.31 2.84
N GLU A 387 7.44 -23.60 3.77
CA GLU A 387 8.10 -24.20 4.94
C GLU A 387 7.09 -24.95 5.83
N GLU A 388 5.92 -24.36 6.07
CA GLU A 388 4.83 -25.01 6.80
C GLU A 388 4.29 -26.25 6.08
N GLU A 389 4.13 -26.20 4.74
CA GLU A 389 3.72 -27.38 3.96
C GLU A 389 4.76 -28.51 4.01
N ILE A 390 6.05 -28.17 3.93
CA ILE A 390 7.14 -29.14 4.11
C ILE A 390 7.08 -29.76 5.50
N GLU A 391 6.92 -28.95 6.55
CA GLU A 391 6.82 -29.44 7.93
C GLU A 391 5.62 -30.36 8.12
N TYR A 392 4.46 -29.96 7.59
CA TYR A 392 3.23 -30.76 7.64
C TYR A 392 3.41 -32.12 6.98
N LEU A 393 3.89 -32.16 5.73
CA LEU A 393 4.10 -33.42 5.01
C LEU A 393 5.18 -34.28 5.67
N THR A 394 6.25 -33.67 6.21
CA THR A 394 7.30 -34.39 6.94
C THR A 394 6.74 -35.05 8.19
N LYS A 395 5.89 -34.36 8.96
CA LYS A 395 5.19 -34.93 10.13
C LYS A 395 4.25 -36.05 9.71
N LYS A 396 3.52 -35.88 8.60
CA LYS A 396 2.62 -36.90 8.06
C LYS A 396 3.36 -38.21 7.72
N ILE A 397 4.51 -38.12 7.05
CA ILE A 397 5.36 -39.28 6.76
C ILE A 397 5.82 -39.98 8.06
N LYS A 398 6.23 -39.22 9.08
CA LYS A 398 6.62 -39.79 10.39
C LYS A 398 5.47 -40.50 11.08
N LEU A 399 4.26 -39.95 11.00
CA LEU A 399 3.05 -40.58 11.57
C LEU A 399 2.69 -41.87 10.81
N GLU A 400 2.74 -41.85 9.48
CA GLU A 400 2.52 -43.04 8.64
C GLU A 400 3.56 -44.13 8.97
N ALA A 401 4.85 -43.77 9.05
CA ALA A 401 5.91 -44.71 9.44
C ALA A 401 5.69 -45.30 10.85
N ASN A 402 5.24 -44.48 11.81
CA ASN A 402 4.91 -44.93 13.15
C ASN A 402 3.68 -45.86 13.18
N GLN A 403 2.71 -45.67 12.28
CA GLN A 403 1.58 -46.59 12.11
C GLN A 403 2.03 -47.93 11.53
N PHE A 404 2.93 -47.95 10.55
CA PHE A 404 3.51 -49.19 10.03
C PHE A 404 4.33 -49.95 11.08
N THR A 405 5.07 -49.25 11.96
CA THR A 405 5.77 -49.90 13.09
C THR A 405 4.81 -50.41 14.18
N ASN A 406 3.59 -49.89 14.26
CA ASN A 406 2.58 -50.38 15.21
C ASN A 406 1.77 -51.56 14.66
N VAL A 407 1.67 -51.72 13.34
CA VAL A 407 0.97 -52.84 12.68
C VAL A 407 1.89 -54.07 12.54
N THR A 408 3.21 -53.90 12.43
CA THR A 408 4.17 -55.03 12.36
C THR A 408 4.56 -55.65 13.71
N ASN A 409 4.05 -55.14 14.84
CA ASN A 409 4.24 -55.76 16.16
C ASN A 409 3.21 -56.86 16.49
N ASN A 410 2.40 -57.29 15.51
CA ASN A 410 1.53 -58.47 15.63
C ASN A 410 2.10 -59.73 14.96
N ASP A 411 3.31 -59.68 14.40
CA ASP A 411 4.07 -60.91 14.22
C ASP A 411 4.58 -61.31 15.61
N GLU A 412 4.13 -62.47 16.10
CA GLU A 412 4.57 -63.06 17.35
C GLU A 412 6.10 -62.97 17.43
N LYS A 413 6.64 -62.06 18.26
CA LYS A 413 8.09 -61.99 18.53
C LYS A 413 8.60 -63.41 18.73
N ILE A 414 9.46 -63.89 17.83
CA ILE A 414 10.04 -65.23 17.91
C ILE A 414 10.83 -65.32 19.22
N LYS A 415 10.24 -65.95 20.23
CA LYS A 415 10.89 -66.15 21.54
C LYS A 415 11.89 -67.29 21.45
N LEU A 416 13.05 -67.11 22.06
CA LEU A 416 14.08 -68.14 22.20
C LEU A 416 13.57 -69.25 23.12
N LEU A 417 13.50 -70.47 22.60
CA LEU A 417 13.23 -71.66 23.41
C LEU A 417 14.49 -72.02 24.20
N THR A 418 14.42 -71.96 25.52
CA THR A 418 15.49 -72.42 26.42
C THR A 418 15.15 -73.78 27.03
N GLY A 419 16.18 -74.62 27.19
CA GLY A 419 16.08 -75.88 27.93
C GLY A 419 16.02 -75.69 29.46
N LEU A 420 16.15 -74.45 29.96
CA LEU A 420 16.02 -74.12 31.38
C LEU A 420 14.55 -73.93 31.76
N SER A 421 14.16 -74.36 32.97
CA SER A 421 12.88 -73.98 33.56
C SER A 421 12.85 -72.48 33.90
N VAL A 422 11.66 -71.89 34.11
CA VAL A 422 11.53 -70.46 34.46
C VAL A 422 12.36 -70.11 35.71
N ALA A 423 12.41 -71.00 36.70
CA ALA A 423 13.20 -70.81 37.92
C ALA A 423 14.71 -70.89 37.66
N GLN A 424 15.15 -71.86 36.84
CA GLN A 424 16.56 -71.98 36.45
C GLN A 424 17.02 -70.79 35.60
N LEU A 425 16.17 -70.33 34.68
CA LEU A 425 16.43 -69.17 33.83
C LEU A 425 16.56 -67.89 34.67
N SER A 426 15.64 -67.69 35.62
CA SER A 426 15.70 -66.56 36.55
C SER A 426 16.98 -66.58 37.40
N CYS A 427 17.33 -67.75 37.94
CA CYS A 427 18.56 -67.94 38.72
C CYS A 427 19.83 -67.74 37.87
N PHE A 428 19.84 -68.22 36.61
CA PHE A 428 20.97 -68.05 35.69
C PHE A 428 21.22 -66.59 35.35
N PHE A 429 20.17 -65.83 34.99
CA PHE A 429 20.30 -64.39 34.78
C PHE A 429 20.73 -63.65 36.05
N GLY A 430 20.35 -64.15 37.24
CA GLY A 430 20.88 -63.65 38.50
C GLY A 430 22.38 -63.85 38.68
N LEU A 431 22.89 -65.04 38.39
CA LEU A 431 24.33 -65.30 38.41
C LEU A 431 25.08 -64.44 37.40
N LEU A 432 24.54 -64.22 36.20
CA LEU A 432 25.13 -63.33 35.20
C LEU A 432 25.17 -61.87 35.68
N MET A 433 24.17 -61.42 36.41
CA MET A 433 24.17 -60.08 37.02
C MET A 433 25.16 -59.97 38.19
N GLU A 434 25.20 -60.96 39.08
CA GLU A 434 26.12 -61.00 40.23
C GLU A 434 27.59 -61.07 39.82
N THR A 435 27.89 -61.84 38.77
CA THR A 435 29.24 -61.94 38.20
C THR A 435 29.63 -60.73 37.35
N GLY A 436 28.70 -59.79 37.13
CA GLY A 436 28.93 -58.58 36.35
C GLY A 436 29.00 -58.81 34.83
N ILE A 437 28.58 -59.98 34.34
CA ILE A 437 28.43 -60.26 32.91
C ILE A 437 27.27 -59.43 32.35
N ILE A 438 26.16 -59.34 33.07
CA ILE A 438 25.04 -58.44 32.77
C ILE A 438 25.09 -57.27 33.75
N LYS A 439 25.35 -56.06 33.25
CA LYS A 439 25.35 -54.83 34.06
C LYS A 439 24.14 -53.97 33.69
N HIS A 440 23.07 -54.07 34.48
CA HIS A 440 21.87 -53.23 34.31
C HIS A 440 21.43 -52.63 35.65
N LYS A 441 21.07 -51.34 35.66
CA LYS A 441 20.72 -50.61 36.89
C LYS A 441 19.36 -51.02 37.48
N ASN A 442 18.45 -51.52 36.65
CA ASN A 442 17.10 -51.90 37.04
C ASN A 442 16.87 -53.39 36.79
N GLN A 443 16.68 -54.17 37.86
CA GLN A 443 16.42 -55.62 37.78
C GLN A 443 15.07 -55.93 37.10
N THR A 444 14.09 -55.04 37.26
CA THR A 444 12.75 -55.23 36.66
C THR A 444 12.80 -55.21 35.13
N ASP A 445 13.69 -54.41 34.54
CA ASP A 445 13.86 -54.37 33.09
C ASP A 445 14.51 -55.67 32.57
N VAL A 446 15.39 -56.29 33.37
CA VAL A 446 15.94 -57.62 33.06
C VAL A 446 14.85 -58.69 33.14
N PHE A 447 13.95 -58.62 34.13
CA PHE A 447 12.82 -59.55 34.21
C PHE A 447 11.85 -59.39 33.02
N ARG A 448 11.58 -58.14 32.61
CA ARG A 448 10.78 -57.85 31.41
C ARG A 448 11.47 -58.41 30.15
N PHE A 449 12.78 -58.20 30.03
CA PHE A 449 13.57 -58.76 28.93
C PHE A 449 13.46 -60.29 28.86
N ILE A 450 13.59 -60.99 29.99
CA ILE A 450 13.45 -62.45 30.03
C ILE A 450 12.03 -62.88 29.59
N SER A 451 10.99 -62.22 30.10
CA SER A 451 9.58 -62.51 29.78
C SER A 451 9.24 -62.29 28.29
N GLU A 452 9.79 -61.24 27.69
CA GLU A 452 9.52 -60.87 26.30
C GLU A 452 10.29 -61.72 25.28
N ASN A 453 11.49 -62.19 25.64
CA ASN A 453 12.40 -62.80 24.68
C ASN A 453 12.57 -64.32 24.83
N PHE A 454 12.16 -64.91 25.95
CA PHE A 454 12.33 -66.36 26.20
C PHE A 454 11.02 -67.10 26.41
N LYS A 455 11.02 -68.36 25.98
CA LYS A 455 10.04 -69.39 26.35
C LYS A 455 10.77 -70.64 26.83
N THR A 456 10.13 -71.45 27.67
CA THR A 456 10.68 -72.74 28.14
C THR A 456 9.90 -73.89 27.54
N ASN A 457 10.43 -75.11 27.61
CA ASN A 457 9.74 -76.32 27.14
C ASN A 457 8.32 -76.47 27.70
N ASN A 458 8.07 -75.97 28.92
CA ASN A 458 6.79 -76.12 29.62
C ASN A 458 6.02 -74.80 29.76
N THR A 459 6.53 -73.68 29.24
CA THR A 459 5.91 -72.36 29.45
C THR A 459 6.23 -71.43 28.29
N GLU A 460 5.23 -71.22 27.43
CA GLU A 460 5.34 -70.35 26.25
C GLU A 460 5.27 -68.86 26.60
N LYS A 461 4.42 -68.50 27.56
CA LYS A 461 4.27 -67.13 28.07
C LYS A 461 4.73 -67.06 29.51
N ILE A 462 5.97 -66.62 29.71
CA ILE A 462 6.57 -66.42 31.03
C ILE A 462 6.10 -65.04 31.56
N SER A 463 5.53 -64.97 32.76
CA SER A 463 5.18 -63.69 33.38
C SER A 463 6.39 -63.06 34.09
N VAL A 464 6.47 -61.72 34.05
CA VAL A 464 7.51 -60.94 34.75
C VAL A 464 7.49 -61.23 36.26
N ASP A 465 6.30 -61.34 36.85
CA ASP A 465 6.15 -61.64 38.29
C ASP A 465 6.66 -63.03 38.67
N SER A 466 6.47 -64.03 37.80
CA SER A 466 7.01 -65.38 38.03
C SER A 466 8.54 -65.38 38.06
N ILE A 467 9.17 -64.65 37.13
CA ILE A 467 10.63 -64.48 37.11
C ILE A 467 11.10 -63.78 38.38
N LYS A 468 10.43 -62.68 38.77
CA LYS A 468 10.76 -61.91 39.97
C LYS A 468 10.68 -62.74 41.25
N VAL A 469 9.60 -63.51 41.44
CA VAL A 469 9.44 -64.38 42.60
C VAL A 469 10.54 -65.46 42.63
N LYS A 470 10.81 -66.10 41.50
CA LYS A 470 11.84 -67.14 41.41
C LYS A 470 13.27 -66.60 41.49
N TYR A 471 13.47 -65.31 41.21
CA TYR A 471 14.74 -64.62 41.36
C TYR A 471 15.10 -64.45 42.84
N TYR A 472 14.16 -63.94 43.64
CA TYR A 472 14.41 -63.70 45.07
C TYR A 472 14.27 -64.97 45.91
N ASN A 473 13.46 -65.94 45.49
CA ASN A 473 13.19 -67.18 46.23
C ASN A 473 13.67 -68.41 45.46
N VAL A 474 15.00 -68.58 45.35
CA VAL A 474 15.60 -69.70 44.62
C VAL A 474 15.63 -70.97 45.47
N GLU A 475 14.93 -72.02 45.03
CA GLU A 475 14.93 -73.34 45.65
C GLU A 475 16.28 -74.09 45.47
N ASN A 476 16.68 -74.90 46.46
CA ASN A 476 17.94 -75.67 46.40
C ASN A 476 18.00 -76.65 45.22
N THR A 477 16.86 -77.23 44.83
CA THR A 477 16.72 -78.07 43.64
C THR A 477 17.06 -77.32 42.36
N THR A 478 16.62 -76.06 42.25
CA THR A 478 16.92 -75.17 41.12
C THR A 478 18.42 -74.86 41.05
N LYS A 479 19.05 -74.55 42.19
CA LYS A 479 20.50 -74.30 42.27
C LYS A 479 21.31 -75.52 41.84
N LYS A 480 20.93 -76.72 42.31
CA LYS A 480 21.62 -77.97 41.96
C LYS A 480 21.54 -78.26 40.45
N ALA A 481 20.34 -78.20 39.89
CA ALA A 481 20.13 -78.43 38.45
C ALA A 481 20.87 -77.39 37.58
N LEU A 482 20.88 -76.12 38.00
CA LEU A 482 21.62 -75.09 37.28
C LEU A 482 23.14 -75.29 37.40
N ARG A 483 23.64 -75.72 38.56
CA ARG A 483 25.06 -76.03 38.76
C ARG A 483 25.53 -77.14 37.83
N GLU A 484 24.73 -78.19 37.63
CA GLU A 484 25.02 -79.25 36.67
C GLU A 484 25.17 -78.69 35.25
N LYS A 485 24.27 -77.80 34.83
CA LYS A 485 24.36 -77.10 33.54
C LYS A 485 25.58 -76.18 33.40
N ILE A 486 25.97 -75.50 34.47
CA ILE A 486 27.18 -74.67 34.46
C ILE A 486 28.44 -75.54 34.38
N ILE A 487 28.48 -76.70 35.04
CA ILE A 487 29.58 -77.67 34.93
C ILE A 487 29.67 -78.22 33.50
N GLU A 488 28.52 -78.51 32.86
CA GLU A 488 28.46 -78.90 31.45
C GLU A 488 29.05 -77.80 30.56
N LEU A 489 28.66 -76.54 30.75
CA LEU A 489 29.25 -75.39 30.03
C LEU A 489 30.75 -75.26 30.28
N LEU A 490 31.22 -75.42 31.51
CA LEU A 490 32.65 -75.41 31.84
C LEU A 490 33.40 -76.53 31.11
N GLY A 491 32.80 -77.71 30.99
CA GLY A 491 33.33 -78.84 30.24
C GLY A 491 33.52 -78.55 28.75
N LEU A 492 32.68 -77.70 28.16
CA LEU A 492 32.80 -77.23 26.77
C LEU A 492 33.92 -76.20 26.58
N THR A 493 34.42 -75.62 27.66
CA THR A 493 35.50 -74.61 27.65
C THR A 493 36.86 -75.15 28.09
N LYS A 494 37.05 -76.48 28.10
CA LYS A 494 38.36 -77.09 28.37
C LYS A 494 39.33 -76.72 27.24
N PHE A 495 40.43 -76.06 27.61
CA PHE A 495 41.62 -75.92 26.76
C PHE A 495 42.51 -77.15 26.90
#